data_AF-A0AA89CT14-F1
#
_entry.id   AF-A0AA89CT14-F1
#
_cell.length_a   1.000
_cell.length_b   1.000
_cell.length_c   1.000
_cell.angle_alpha   90.00
_cell.angle_beta   90.00
_cell.angle_gamma   90.00
#
_symmetry.space_group_name_H-M   'P 1'
#
loop_
_entity.id
_entity.type
_entity.pdbx_description
1 polymer ?
#
loop_
_entity_poly.entity_id
_entity_poly.type
_entity_poly.pdbx_seq_one_letter_code
_entity_poly.pdbx_strand_id
1 'polypeptide(L)'
;MDRIFQVVYKCLKWISEISGLTYHEANIIVYYMVIPTLFIFLISKILKAKSLLIGFIIFLLFVVFVISDFEKFATALFEGSVNFLNSFSQVGLNYVQASVVICVIIPTVILAALLYWHKKKPCN
;
A
#
# COMPACT_ATOMS: atom_id res chain seq x y z
N MET A 1 -6.41 -6.85 17.61
CA MET A 1 -5.95 -6.52 16.25
C MET A 1 -6.43 -7.56 15.23
N ASP A 2 -6.74 -8.78 15.68
CA ASP A 2 -7.17 -9.91 14.85
C ASP A 2 -8.44 -9.62 14.03
N ARG A 3 -9.43 -8.91 14.60
CA ARG A 3 -10.62 -8.50 13.83
C ARG A 3 -10.28 -7.59 12.64
N ILE A 4 -9.40 -6.61 12.86
CA ILE A 4 -8.96 -5.67 11.80
C ILE A 4 -8.18 -6.44 10.72
N PHE A 5 -7.26 -7.29 11.15
CA PHE A 5 -6.51 -8.17 10.26
C PHE A 5 -7.43 -9.05 9.42
N GLN A 6 -8.43 -9.69 10.03
CA GLN A 6 -9.40 -10.53 9.34
C GLN A 6 -10.25 -9.76 8.34
N VAL A 7 -10.67 -8.53 8.67
CA VAL A 7 -11.39 -7.67 7.72
C VAL A 7 -10.51 -7.34 6.51
N VAL A 8 -9.28 -6.88 6.75
CA VAL A 8 -8.33 -6.54 5.69
C VAL A 8 -8.02 -7.75 4.81
N TYR A 9 -7.77 -8.91 5.42
CA TYR A 9 -7.53 -10.17 4.72
C TYR A 9 -8.72 -10.56 3.84
N LYS A 10 -9.95 -10.50 4.37
CA LYS A 10 -11.17 -10.79 3.61
C LYS A 10 -11.36 -9.82 2.44
N CYS A 11 -11.11 -8.53 2.64
CA CYS A 11 -11.18 -7.54 1.57
C CYS A 11 -10.18 -7.84 0.46
N LEU A 12 -8.92 -8.12 0.82
CA LEU A 12 -7.88 -8.47 -0.16
C LEU A 12 -8.20 -9.76 -0.91
N LYS A 13 -8.71 -10.77 -0.20
CA LYS A 13 -9.13 -12.03 -0.80
C LYS A 13 -10.31 -11.85 -1.76
N TRP A 14 -11.28 -11.02 -1.38
CA TRP A 14 -12.39 -10.67 -2.26
C TRP A 14 -11.92 -9.94 -3.53
N ILE A 15 -10.95 -9.01 -3.40
CA ILE A 15 -10.32 -8.34 -4.54
C ILE A 15 -9.60 -9.36 -5.44
N SER A 16 -8.84 -10.30 -4.86
CA SER A 16 -8.14 -11.33 -5.64
C SER A 16 -9.12 -12.23 -6.40
N GLU A 17 -10.23 -12.64 -5.76
CA GLU A 17 -11.26 -13.46 -6.39
C GLU A 17 -11.94 -12.77 -7.58
N ILE A 18 -12.23 -11.47 -7.47
CA ILE A 18 -12.88 -10.71 -8.56
C ILE A 18 -11.91 -10.41 -9.71
N SER A 19 -10.65 -10.11 -9.38
CA SER A 19 -9.64 -9.75 -10.38
C SER A 19 -9.02 -10.95 -11.10
N GLY A 20 -9.22 -12.17 -10.57
CA GLY A 20 -8.54 -13.37 -11.06
C GLY A 20 -7.05 -13.42 -10.68
N LEU A 21 -6.60 -12.50 -9.82
CA LEU A 21 -5.22 -12.45 -9.33
C LEU A 21 -5.07 -13.37 -8.11
N THR A 22 -3.83 -13.73 -7.81
CA THR A 22 -3.47 -14.38 -6.56
C THR A 22 -3.59 -13.41 -5.38
N TYR A 23 -3.70 -13.95 -4.17
CA TYR A 23 -3.68 -13.13 -2.96
C TYR A 23 -2.38 -12.32 -2.81
N HIS A 24 -1.23 -12.88 -3.20
CA HIS A 24 0.06 -12.18 -3.15
C HIS A 24 0.07 -10.98 -4.10
N GLU A 25 -0.39 -11.17 -5.33
CA GLU A 25 -0.51 -10.10 -6.33
C GLU A 25 -1.44 -8.99 -5.86
N ALA A 26 -2.64 -9.34 -5.38
CA ALA A 26 -3.57 -8.35 -4.85
C ALA A 26 -2.99 -7.57 -3.66
N ASN A 27 -2.27 -8.26 -2.77
CA ASN A 27 -1.60 -7.64 -1.63
C ASN A 27 -0.53 -6.63 -2.10
N ILE A 28 0.37 -7.04 -2.99
CA ILE A 28 1.42 -6.17 -3.53
C ILE A 28 0.81 -4.97 -4.28
N ILE A 29 -0.20 -5.17 -5.12
CA ILE A 29 -0.85 -4.07 -5.84
C ILE A 29 -1.44 -3.06 -4.86
N VAL A 30 -2.18 -3.49 -3.84
CA VAL A 30 -2.81 -2.57 -2.88
C VAL A 30 -1.77 -1.79 -2.09
N TYR A 31 -0.77 -2.47 -1.52
CA TYR A 31 0.16 -1.84 -0.60
C TYR A 31 1.33 -1.12 -1.27
N TYR A 32 1.79 -1.57 -2.45
CA TYR A 32 2.93 -0.98 -3.15
C TYR A 32 2.52 -0.06 -4.32
N MET A 33 1.28 -0.14 -4.81
CA MET A 33 0.81 0.71 -5.90
C MET A 33 -0.34 1.63 -5.46
N VAL A 34 -1.45 1.07 -4.97
CA VAL A 34 -2.67 1.85 -4.69
C VAL A 34 -2.45 2.85 -3.54
N ILE A 35 -2.00 2.37 -2.38
CA ILE A 35 -1.79 3.24 -1.20
C ILE A 35 -0.74 4.33 -1.48
N PRO A 36 0.44 4.03 -2.04
CA PRO A 36 1.40 5.06 -2.44
C PRO A 36 0.83 6.05 -3.44
N THR A 37 0.05 5.59 -4.43
CA THR A 37 -0.63 6.48 -5.39
C THR A 37 -1.56 7.46 -4.68
N LEU A 38 -2.31 7.01 -3.67
CA LEU A 38 -3.18 7.90 -2.87
C LEU A 38 -2.37 8.97 -2.13
N PHE A 39 -1.20 8.64 -1.59
CA PHE A 39 -0.33 9.61 -0.91
C PHE A 39 0.20 10.64 -1.90
N ILE A 40 0.75 10.17 -3.02
CA ILE A 40 1.29 10.99 -4.10
C ILE A 40 0.19 11.91 -4.68
N PHE A 41 -1.03 11.41 -4.85
CA PHE A 41 -2.17 12.22 -5.29
C PHE A 41 -2.47 13.38 -4.35
N LEU A 42 -2.54 13.11 -3.03
CA LEU A 42 -2.75 14.15 -2.03
C LEU A 42 -1.60 15.14 -1.98
N ILE A 43 -0.35 14.66 -2.03
CA ILE A 43 0.85 15.50 -2.07
C ILE A 43 0.84 16.39 -3.32
N SER A 44 0.54 15.85 -4.50
CA SER A 44 0.41 16.60 -5.74
C SER A 44 -0.62 17.73 -5.64
N LYS A 45 -1.76 17.49 -4.96
CA LYS A 45 -2.75 18.54 -4.69
C LYS A 45 -2.20 19.61 -3.73
N ILE A 46 -1.51 19.20 -2.67
CA ILE A 46 -0.92 20.13 -1.68
C ILE A 46 0.18 21.00 -2.31
N LEU A 47 0.98 20.45 -3.22
CA LEU A 47 2.08 21.15 -3.89
C LEU A 47 1.68 21.81 -5.21
N LYS A 48 0.41 21.68 -5.65
CA LYS A 48 -0.07 22.08 -6.98
C LYS A 48 0.77 21.50 -8.14
N ALA A 49 1.49 20.40 -7.90
CA ALA A 49 2.40 19.76 -8.84
C ALA A 49 1.76 18.51 -9.47
N LYS A 50 0.98 18.73 -10.54
CA LYS A 50 0.30 17.63 -11.28
C LYS A 50 1.29 16.68 -11.97
N SER A 51 2.48 17.18 -12.35
CA SER A 51 3.55 16.39 -12.95
C SER A 51 4.05 15.26 -12.05
N LEU A 52 4.00 15.45 -10.72
CA LEU A 52 4.44 14.44 -9.74
C LEU A 52 3.55 13.20 -9.78
N LEU A 53 2.22 13.38 -9.87
CA LEU A 53 1.28 12.26 -10.02
C LEU A 53 1.48 11.54 -11.36
N ILE A 54 1.60 12.30 -12.45
CA ILE A 54 1.78 11.73 -13.79
C ILE A 54 3.08 10.94 -13.86
N GLY A 55 4.18 11.50 -13.36
CA GLY A 55 5.48 10.83 -13.31
C GLY A 55 5.43 9.53 -12.48
N PHE A 56 4.71 9.54 -11.36
CA PHE A 56 4.52 8.34 -10.55
C PHE A 56 3.71 7.25 -11.27
N ILE A 57 2.64 7.62 -11.97
CA ILE A 57 1.84 6.66 -12.76
C ILE A 57 2.69 6.06 -13.91
N ILE A 58 3.45 6.90 -14.62
CA ILE A 58 4.36 6.42 -15.68
C ILE A 58 5.40 5.46 -15.10
N PHE A 59 5.97 5.78 -13.94
CA PHE A 59 6.91 4.92 -13.25
C PHE A 59 6.28 3.57 -12.89
N LEU A 60 5.07 3.54 -12.34
CA LEU A 60 4.37 2.30 -12.03
C LEU A 60 4.11 1.44 -13.28
N LEU A 61 3.66 2.07 -14.38
CA LEU A 61 3.46 1.37 -15.65
C LEU A 61 4.77 0.79 -16.20
N PHE A 62 5.87 1.54 -16.09
CA PHE A 62 7.19 1.06 -16.49
C PHE A 62 7.64 -0.14 -15.66
N VAL A 63 7.47 -0.09 -14.34
CA VAL A 63 7.80 -1.23 -13.44
C VAL A 63 7.00 -2.46 -13.82
N VAL A 64 5.68 -2.33 -14.00
CA VAL A 64 4.81 -3.46 -14.39
C VAL A 64 5.20 -4.00 -15.77
N PHE A 65 5.58 -3.14 -16.72
CA PHE A 65 5.98 -3.56 -18.06
C PHE A 65 7.33 -4.29 -18.09
N VAL A 66 8.28 -3.93 -17.22
CA VAL A 66 9.60 -4.58 -17.13
C VAL A 66 9.49 -5.98 -16.50
N ILE A 67 8.51 -6.21 -15.64
CA ILE A 67 8.33 -7.50 -14.97
C ILE A 67 7.68 -8.50 -15.94
N SER A 68 8.46 -9.49 -16.39
CA SER A 68 7.97 -10.51 -17.31
C SER A 68 7.02 -11.53 -16.67
N ASP A 69 7.19 -11.80 -15.37
CA ASP A 69 6.39 -12.75 -14.60
C ASP A 69 5.95 -12.09 -13.29
N PHE A 70 4.77 -11.48 -13.33
CA PHE A 70 4.26 -10.68 -12.21
C PHE A 70 3.94 -11.55 -10.99
N GLU A 71 3.47 -12.78 -11.19
CA GLU A 71 3.13 -13.70 -10.10
C GLU A 71 4.37 -14.05 -9.26
N LYS A 72 5.48 -14.41 -9.92
CA LYS A 72 6.74 -14.70 -9.23
C LYS A 72 7.30 -13.47 -8.53
N PHE A 73 7.27 -12.31 -9.18
CA PHE A 73 7.71 -11.06 -8.57
C PHE A 73 6.89 -10.71 -7.33
N ALA A 74 5.56 -10.78 -7.43
CA ALA A 74 4.66 -10.48 -6.34
C ALA A 74 4.83 -11.46 -5.18
N THR A 75 5.01 -12.75 -5.46
CA THR A 75 5.27 -13.77 -4.43
C THR A 75 6.59 -13.52 -3.72
N ALA A 76 7.69 -13.26 -4.44
CA ALA A 76 8.98 -12.96 -3.83
C ALA A 76 8.92 -11.69 -2.96
N LEU A 77 8.24 -10.64 -3.45
CA LEU A 77 8.07 -9.40 -2.69
C LEU A 77 7.20 -9.60 -1.45
N PHE A 78 6.12 -10.39 -1.58
CA PHE A 78 5.23 -10.73 -0.48
C PHE A 78 5.95 -11.53 0.61
N GLU A 79 6.74 -12.55 0.25
CA GLU A 79 7.56 -13.31 1.19
C GLU A 79 8.57 -12.40 1.91
N GLY A 80 9.20 -11.48 1.18
CA GLY A 80 10.05 -10.42 1.75
C GLY A 80 9.30 -9.56 2.77
N SER A 81 8.08 -9.12 2.44
CA SER A 81 7.22 -8.36 3.37
C SER A 81 6.83 -9.19 4.60
N VAL A 82 6.52 -10.47 4.45
CA VAL A 82 6.21 -11.37 5.56
C VAL A 82 7.42 -11.53 6.49
N ASN A 83 8.61 -11.72 5.93
CA ASN A 83 9.85 -11.80 6.70
C ASN A 83 10.14 -10.49 7.45
N PHE A 84 9.94 -9.34 6.79
CA PHE A 84 10.03 -8.03 7.45
C PHE A 84 9.04 -7.91 8.61
N LEU A 85 7.77 -8.28 8.42
CA LEU A 85 6.76 -8.23 9.48
C LEU A 85 7.08 -9.19 10.63
N ASN A 86 7.57 -10.38 10.32
CA ASN A 86 8.00 -11.35 11.33
C ASN A 86 9.26 -10.91 12.07
N SER A 87 10.13 -10.07 11.48
CA SER A 87 11.30 -9.52 12.19
C SER A 87 10.90 -8.70 13.43
N PHE A 88 9.70 -8.10 13.44
CA PHE A 88 9.19 -7.36 14.61
C PHE A 88 8.81 -8.26 15.80
N SER A 89 8.80 -9.60 15.62
CA SER A 89 8.72 -10.53 16.74
C SER A 89 9.86 -10.36 17.73
N GLN A 90 11.04 -9.90 17.27
CA GLN A 90 12.17 -9.54 18.12
C GLN A 90 11.85 -8.37 19.08
N VAL A 91 10.90 -7.52 18.70
CA VAL A 91 10.42 -6.36 19.46
C VAL A 91 9.12 -6.69 20.23
N GLY A 92 8.70 -7.96 20.23
CA GLY A 92 7.52 -8.44 20.94
C GLY A 92 6.20 -8.26 20.19
N LEU A 93 6.22 -7.86 18.91
CA LEU A 93 5.02 -7.77 18.08
C LEU A 93 4.82 -9.06 17.30
N ASN A 94 3.65 -9.68 17.44
CA ASN A 94 3.30 -10.82 16.59
C ASN A 94 3.00 -10.36 15.15
N TYR A 95 3.02 -11.30 14.21
CA TYR A 95 2.76 -11.03 12.78
C TYR A 95 1.46 -10.24 12.55
N VAL A 96 0.38 -10.60 13.25
CA VAL A 96 -0.93 -9.95 13.10
C VAL A 96 -0.89 -8.50 13.57
N GLN A 97 -0.25 -8.24 14.72
CA GLN A 97 -0.08 -6.91 15.27
C GLN A 97 0.80 -6.05 14.36
N ALA A 98 1.96 -6.57 13.94
CA ALA A 98 2.86 -5.87 13.02
C ALA A 98 2.16 -5.53 11.70
N SER A 99 1.39 -6.47 11.14
CA SER A 99 0.61 -6.28 9.93
C SER A 99 -0.41 -5.15 10.09
N VAL A 100 -1.20 -5.15 11.17
CA VAL A 100 -2.21 -4.10 11.40
C VAL A 100 -1.56 -2.75 11.62
N VAL A 101 -0.46 -2.68 12.37
CA VAL A 101 0.25 -1.43 12.62
C VAL A 101 0.82 -0.86 11.32
N ILE A 102 1.56 -1.66 10.57
CA ILE A 102 2.32 -1.19 9.40
C ILE A 102 1.42 -1.00 8.17
N CYS A 103 0.48 -1.90 7.93
CA CYS A 103 -0.34 -1.88 6.72
C CYS A 103 -1.64 -1.08 6.89
N VAL A 104 -2.09 -0.81 8.11
CA VAL A 104 -3.36 -0.10 8.36
C VAL A 104 -3.15 1.19 9.14
N ILE A 105 -2.58 1.12 10.35
CA ILE A 105 -2.47 2.27 11.23
C ILE A 105 -1.56 3.34 10.63
N ILE A 106 -0.32 2.97 10.25
CA ILE A 106 0.65 3.92 9.68
C ILE A 106 0.09 4.60 8.41
N PRO A 107 -0.42 3.87 7.40
CA PRO A 107 -1.03 4.50 6.22
C PRO A 107 -2.22 5.41 6.55
N THR A 108 -3.07 5.02 7.50
CA THR A 108 -4.21 5.84 7.93
C THR A 108 -3.75 7.15 8.57
N VAL A 109 -2.73 7.10 9.42
CA VAL A 109 -2.14 8.29 10.06
C VAL A 109 -1.53 9.22 9.02
N ILE A 110 -0.78 8.69 8.05
CA ILE A 110 -0.19 9.48 6.96
C ILE A 110 -1.29 10.16 6.13
N LEU A 111 -2.34 9.42 5.74
CA LEU A 111 -3.48 10.00 5.01
C LEU A 111 -4.18 11.10 5.81
N ALA A 112 -4.44 10.87 7.09
CA ALA A 112 -5.07 11.84 7.96
C ALA A 112 -4.23 13.13 8.06
N ALA A 113 -2.91 13.01 8.22
CA ALA A 113 -1.99 14.14 8.26
C ALA A 113 -1.98 14.91 6.93
N LEU A 114 -1.89 14.21 5.79
CA LEU A 114 -1.93 14.82 4.47
C LEU A 114 -3.27 15.55 4.21
N LEU A 115 -4.39 14.93 4.56
CA LEU A 115 -5.71 15.55 4.45
C LEU A 115 -5.86 16.78 5.34
N TYR A 116 -5.36 16.72 6.58
CA TYR A 116 -5.38 17.86 7.48
C TYR A 116 -4.56 19.04 6.92
N TRP A 117 -3.36 18.78 6.39
CA TRP A 117 -2.55 19.81 5.74
C TRP A 117 -3.18 20.36 4.47
N HIS A 118 -3.84 19.52 3.68
CA HIS A 118 -4.57 19.98 2.50
C HIS A 118 -5.68 20.95 2.87
N LYS A 119 -6.48 20.66 3.92
CA LYS A 119 -7.54 21.56 4.40
C LYS A 119 -7.01 22.88 4.97
N LYS A 120 -5.82 22.87 5.57
CA LYS A 120 -5.23 24.06 6.21
C LYS A 120 -4.68 25.07 5.19
N LYS A 121 -4.35 24.65 3.97
CA LYS A 121 -3.97 25.61 2.92
C LYS A 121 -5.26 26.29 2.42
N PRO A 122 -5.51 27.58 2.74
CA PRO A 122 -6.60 28.30 2.09
C PRO A 122 -6.36 28.24 0.59
N CYS A 123 -7.42 27.98 -0.17
CA CYS A 123 -7.42 28.12 -1.61
C CYS A 123 -6.95 29.53 -1.97
N ASN A 124 -5.66 29.68 -2.29
CA ASN A 124 -5.17 30.76 -3.14
C ASN A 124 -5.48 30.40 -4.59
#